data_AF-A0A831RCI5-F1
#
_entry.id   AF-A0A831RCI5-F1
#
_cell.length_a   1.000
_cell.length_b   1.000
_cell.length_c   1.000
_cell.angle_alpha   90.00
_cell.angle_beta   90.00
_cell.angle_gamma   90.00
#
_symmetry.space_group_name_H-M   'P 1'
#
loop_
_entity.id
_entity.type
_entity.pdbx_description
1 polymer ?
#
loop_
_entity_poly.entity_id
_entity_poly.type
_entity_poly.pdbx_seq_one_letter_code
_entity_poly.pdbx_strand_id
1 'polypeptide(L)'
;MAQGGSEGNRSCGTNTPRGVRMIGKSLFVLLSGMLLVPNAMAISLGPAARFNLLVFDDMAGYHSDVEGRLAVGGDLTLRHYGVGQQLTDRDNFTDTLIVGGDLSFRNGRVYHGNIRHGGSADVSQVGFYDAEPTETNGELKAGNPLDFTAIRHDLYARSLHWGGLTANGTAWRDGAEDEDTSPGWALYLQGNDPWLNIFELDAGWLSGAYSFYLDAPLQSQVLINVDGILAEMDNFGFFRKVDGGWLRLPDDPSVRHEGSLTRRVLFNFFNAEQLSIHDIGVKASVLAPRADLLFYNGHVDGNLIVGALLPPPLGLCDNAPFERCTGQVNRYSFITEPGIFALLLPGLGMLIIRWRRTDRWAGRC
;
A
#
# COMPACT_ATOMS: atom_id res chain seq x y z
N MET A 1 109.56 36.94 -23.71
CA MET A 1 109.10 38.21 -23.11
C MET A 1 107.63 38.03 -22.81
N ALA A 2 107.31 37.54 -21.61
CA ALA A 2 107.06 38.35 -20.41
C ALA A 2 105.77 39.17 -20.55
N GLN A 3 104.79 39.14 -19.65
CA GLN A 3 104.59 38.48 -18.36
C GLN A 3 103.07 38.64 -18.08
N GLY A 4 102.40 37.65 -17.52
CA GLY A 4 101.92 37.72 -16.12
C GLY A 4 100.43 38.07 -16.12
N GLY A 5 99.52 37.15 -15.78
CA GLY A 5 99.18 36.77 -14.40
C GLY A 5 97.88 37.51 -14.03
N SER A 6 96.88 36.96 -13.37
CA SER A 6 96.69 35.69 -12.69
C SER A 6 95.18 35.41 -12.59
N GLU A 7 94.85 34.12 -12.43
CA GLU A 7 93.84 33.56 -11.50
C GLU A 7 92.39 34.07 -11.54
N GLY A 8 91.36 33.23 -11.49
CA GLY A 8 91.29 31.81 -11.18
C GLY A 8 89.81 31.49 -10.91
N ASN A 9 89.24 30.63 -11.74
CA ASN A 9 88.75 29.30 -11.38
C ASN A 9 87.42 29.26 -10.61
N ARG A 10 86.34 28.86 -11.27
CA ARG A 10 85.90 27.45 -11.55
C ARG A 10 85.04 26.94 -10.39
N SER A 11 84.03 26.12 -10.54
CA SER A 11 83.27 25.55 -11.67
C SER A 11 82.42 24.43 -11.06
N CYS A 12 81.29 24.10 -11.66
CA CYS A 12 80.80 22.73 -11.94
C CYS A 12 79.41 22.90 -12.58
N GLY A 13 79.14 22.47 -13.81
CA GLY A 13 79.04 21.07 -14.23
C GLY A 13 77.71 20.51 -13.72
N THR A 14 76.73 20.06 -14.53
CA THR A 14 76.88 19.05 -15.59
C THR A 14 75.72 18.99 -16.59
N ASN A 15 76.09 18.49 -17.76
CA ASN A 15 75.39 18.05 -18.97
C ASN A 15 73.95 17.46 -18.89
N THR A 16 73.20 17.79 -19.95
CA THR A 16 72.04 17.11 -20.54
C THR A 16 72.26 15.64 -20.90
N PRO A 17 71.19 14.83 -21.01
CA PRO A 17 70.96 14.19 -22.31
C PRO A 17 69.48 14.09 -22.77
N ARG A 18 69.34 13.93 -24.10
CA ARG A 18 68.14 13.59 -24.87
C ARG A 18 67.37 12.37 -24.33
N GLY A 19 66.06 12.35 -24.54
CA GLY A 19 65.26 11.13 -24.44
C GLY A 19 63.76 11.36 -24.59
N VAL A 20 63.22 11.08 -25.78
CA VAL A 20 61.78 11.00 -26.06
C VAL A 20 61.14 9.94 -25.16
N ARG A 21 60.07 10.30 -24.43
CA ARG A 21 59.06 9.35 -23.93
C ARG A 21 57.67 9.96 -24.01
N MET A 22 56.89 9.45 -24.96
CA MET A 22 55.43 9.45 -24.92
C MET A 22 54.98 8.70 -23.66
N ILE A 23 54.14 9.30 -22.84
CA ILE A 23 53.28 8.58 -21.89
C ILE A 23 51.88 9.20 -22.02
N GLY A 24 50.95 8.35 -22.44
CA GLY A 24 49.63 8.71 -22.95
C GLY A 24 48.76 9.44 -21.94
N LYS A 25 48.05 10.46 -22.43
CA LYS A 25 46.86 10.98 -21.77
C LYS A 25 45.73 9.99 -22.03
N SER A 26 45.52 9.06 -21.10
CA SER A 26 44.31 8.23 -21.10
C SER A 26 43.11 9.12 -20.82
N LEU A 27 42.37 9.46 -21.87
CA LEU A 27 41.05 10.07 -21.78
C LEU A 27 40.08 8.98 -21.30
N PHE A 28 39.79 8.95 -20.00
CA PHE A 28 38.68 8.16 -19.47
C PHE A 28 37.38 8.88 -19.83
N VAL A 29 36.73 8.43 -20.90
CA VAL A 29 35.33 8.74 -21.15
C VAL A 29 34.54 7.94 -20.11
N LEU A 30 34.11 8.59 -19.03
CA LEU A 30 33.06 8.08 -18.16
C LEU A 30 31.78 8.05 -18.97
N LEU A 31 31.54 6.94 -19.68
CA LEU A 31 30.24 6.61 -20.20
C LEU A 31 29.37 6.34 -18.97
N SER A 32 28.72 7.39 -18.44
CA SER A 32 27.61 7.20 -17.51
C SER A 32 26.51 6.53 -18.33
N GLY A 33 26.52 5.20 -18.32
CA GLY A 33 25.38 4.41 -18.73
C GLY A 33 24.26 4.78 -17.78
N MET A 34 23.44 5.75 -18.19
CA MET A 34 22.14 5.98 -17.58
C MET A 34 21.37 4.69 -17.82
N LEU A 35 21.43 3.76 -16.86
CA LEU A 35 20.53 2.63 -16.83
C LEU A 35 19.13 3.24 -16.90
N LEU A 36 18.46 3.07 -18.03
CA LEU A 36 17.02 3.16 -18.09
C LEU A 36 16.53 2.02 -17.21
N VAL A 37 16.37 2.30 -15.92
CA VAL A 37 15.53 1.48 -15.07
C VAL A 37 14.16 1.59 -15.73
N PRO A 38 13.58 0.50 -16.27
CA PRO A 38 12.22 0.57 -16.75
C PRO A 38 11.40 1.14 -15.59
N ASN A 39 10.71 2.26 -15.82
CA ASN A 39 9.74 2.76 -14.86
C ASN A 39 8.69 1.65 -14.73
N ALA A 40 8.89 0.74 -13.79
CA ALA A 40 7.87 -0.20 -13.37
C ALA A 40 6.67 0.68 -13.02
N MET A 41 5.55 0.50 -13.74
CA MET A 41 4.33 1.21 -13.41
C MET A 41 3.95 0.81 -11.99
N ALA A 42 4.19 1.69 -11.04
CA ALA A 42 3.80 1.47 -9.67
C ALA A 42 2.27 1.54 -9.60
N ILE A 43 1.65 0.47 -9.12
CA ILE A 43 0.23 0.48 -8.80
C ILE A 43 0.06 1.36 -7.57
N SER A 44 -0.81 2.37 -7.68
CA SER A 44 -0.99 3.37 -6.63
C SER A 44 -2.44 3.82 -6.54
N LEU A 45 -2.99 3.68 -5.34
CA LEU A 45 -4.33 4.17 -4.99
C LEU A 45 -4.35 5.70 -4.76
N GLY A 46 -3.22 6.38 -4.95
CA GLY A 46 -3.11 7.83 -4.78
C GLY A 46 -3.58 8.29 -3.39
N PRO A 47 -4.31 9.41 -3.29
CA PRO A 47 -4.85 9.91 -2.02
C PRO A 47 -5.76 8.92 -1.29
N ALA A 48 -6.39 7.97 -1.99
CA ALA A 48 -7.29 7.00 -1.36
C ALA A 48 -6.57 5.97 -0.48
N ALA A 49 -5.27 5.76 -0.69
CA ALA A 49 -4.46 4.83 0.11
C ALA A 49 -4.47 5.15 1.62
N ARG A 50 -4.77 6.41 2.00
CA ARG A 50 -4.87 6.86 3.40
C ARG A 50 -6.11 6.34 4.13
N PHE A 51 -7.13 5.89 3.40
CA PHE A 51 -8.40 5.39 3.95
C PHE A 51 -8.41 3.88 3.89
N ASN A 52 -8.72 3.25 5.02
CA ASN A 52 -8.93 1.81 5.05
C ASN A 52 -10.24 1.45 4.35
N LEU A 53 -11.28 2.26 4.52
CA LEU A 53 -12.52 2.14 3.78
C LEU A 53 -12.86 3.48 3.11
N LEU A 54 -13.05 3.46 1.80
CA LEU A 54 -13.57 4.58 1.01
C LEU A 54 -14.79 4.11 0.22
N VAL A 55 -15.94 4.73 0.48
CA VAL A 55 -17.20 4.49 -0.22
C VAL A 55 -17.58 5.77 -0.95
N PHE A 56 -17.90 5.69 -2.24
CA PHE A 56 -18.20 6.88 -3.05
C PHE A 56 -19.63 7.37 -2.90
N ASP A 57 -20.57 6.44 -2.78
CA ASP A 57 -21.99 6.65 -2.63
C ASP A 57 -22.34 6.42 -1.13
N ASP A 58 -23.49 5.79 -0.84
CA ASP A 58 -23.97 5.60 0.52
C ASP A 58 -23.35 4.38 1.22
N MET A 59 -23.29 4.44 2.55
CA MET A 59 -22.81 3.34 3.39
C MET A 59 -23.73 3.09 4.59
N ALA A 60 -24.07 1.82 4.83
CA ALA A 60 -24.71 1.36 6.05
C ALA A 60 -23.87 0.27 6.77
N GLY A 61 -23.39 0.56 7.97
CA GLY A 61 -22.53 -0.34 8.75
C GLY A 61 -23.09 -0.63 10.15
N TYR A 62 -23.12 -1.90 10.55
CA TYR A 62 -23.65 -2.34 11.85
C TYR A 62 -22.71 -3.33 12.54
N HIS A 63 -22.52 -3.16 13.85
CA HIS A 63 -21.85 -4.13 14.73
C HIS A 63 -20.46 -4.56 14.25
N SER A 64 -19.63 -3.61 13.86
CA SER A 64 -18.34 -3.87 13.22
C SER A 64 -17.40 -2.68 13.37
N ASP A 65 -16.28 -2.70 12.68
CA ASP A 65 -15.30 -1.63 12.72
C ASP A 65 -14.51 -1.44 11.42
N VAL A 66 -14.03 -0.21 11.26
CA VAL A 66 -12.90 0.11 10.38
C VAL A 66 -11.75 0.49 11.29
N GLU A 67 -10.70 -0.32 11.30
CA GLU A 67 -9.57 -0.12 12.21
C GLU A 67 -8.75 1.15 11.92
N GLY A 68 -8.86 1.69 10.70
CA GLY A 68 -8.19 2.92 10.28
C GLY A 68 -9.16 4.04 9.92
N ARG A 69 -8.80 4.82 8.88
CA ARG A 69 -9.63 5.96 8.44
C ARG A 69 -10.76 5.50 7.51
N LEU A 70 -11.92 6.15 7.64
CA LEU A 70 -13.12 5.89 6.86
C LEU A 70 -13.56 7.17 6.13
N ALA A 71 -13.88 7.07 4.84
CA ALA A 71 -14.49 8.16 4.08
C ALA A 71 -15.70 7.66 3.28
N VAL A 72 -16.79 8.42 3.29
CA VAL A 72 -18.06 8.11 2.60
C VAL A 72 -18.51 9.35 1.85
N GLY A 73 -18.72 9.24 0.54
CA GLY A 73 -19.09 10.37 -0.31
C GLY A 73 -20.56 10.76 -0.20
N GLY A 74 -21.44 9.78 -0.04
CA GLY A 74 -22.87 9.96 0.20
C GLY A 74 -23.23 10.02 1.69
N ASP A 75 -24.39 9.46 2.00
CA ASP A 75 -24.93 9.39 3.36
C ASP A 75 -24.34 8.19 4.13
N LEU A 76 -24.12 8.37 5.43
CA LEU A 76 -23.55 7.36 6.32
C LEU A 76 -24.49 7.02 7.47
N THR A 77 -24.85 5.74 7.57
CA THR A 77 -25.51 5.18 8.76
C THR A 77 -24.60 4.18 9.46
N LEU A 78 -24.23 4.45 10.71
CA LEU A 78 -23.46 3.55 11.58
C LEU A 78 -24.20 3.24 12.88
N ARG A 79 -24.22 1.96 13.30
CA ARG A 79 -24.70 1.54 14.63
C ARG A 79 -23.76 0.52 15.24
N HIS A 80 -23.42 0.66 16.52
CA HIS A 80 -22.52 -0.28 17.19
C HIS A 80 -21.19 -0.44 16.43
N TYR A 81 -20.63 0.69 16.01
CA TYR A 81 -19.52 0.73 15.05
C TYR A 81 -18.28 1.43 15.61
N GLY A 82 -17.10 0.86 15.39
CA GLY A 82 -15.81 1.44 15.74
C GLY A 82 -15.08 2.03 14.54
N VAL A 83 -14.42 3.18 14.71
CA VAL A 83 -13.57 3.77 13.65
C VAL A 83 -12.22 4.17 14.23
N GLY A 84 -11.13 3.75 13.59
CA GLY A 84 -9.77 4.18 13.89
C GLY A 84 -9.15 3.54 15.12
N GLN A 85 -9.57 2.35 15.52
CA GLN A 85 -9.04 1.65 16.70
C GLN A 85 -7.54 1.35 16.61
N GLN A 86 -7.04 1.09 15.41
CA GLN A 86 -5.61 0.85 15.17
C GLN A 86 -4.86 2.11 14.76
N LEU A 87 -5.47 3.30 14.81
CA LEU A 87 -4.76 4.57 14.70
C LEU A 87 -3.98 4.86 16.00
N THR A 88 -3.24 5.96 16.03
CA THR A 88 -2.38 6.32 17.16
C THR A 88 -2.68 7.73 17.64
N ASP A 89 -2.10 8.13 18.77
CA ASP A 89 -2.21 9.51 19.28
C ASP A 89 -1.79 10.60 18.28
N ARG A 90 -0.96 10.26 17.28
CA ARG A 90 -0.59 11.18 16.19
C ARG A 90 -1.76 11.55 15.29
N ASP A 91 -2.81 10.74 15.29
CA ASP A 91 -4.04 10.91 14.52
C ASP A 91 -5.12 11.67 15.32
N ASN A 92 -4.88 11.98 16.60
CA ASN A 92 -5.80 12.78 17.42
C ASN A 92 -6.03 14.16 16.78
N PHE A 93 -7.29 14.61 16.84
CA PHE A 93 -7.76 15.84 16.21
C PHE A 93 -7.48 15.95 14.69
N THR A 94 -7.15 14.85 14.01
CA THR A 94 -7.11 14.76 12.54
C THR A 94 -8.36 14.10 12.00
N ASP A 95 -8.74 14.37 10.75
CA ASP A 95 -10.01 13.85 10.21
C ASP A 95 -9.94 12.33 9.92
N THR A 96 -10.53 11.53 10.81
CA THR A 96 -10.52 10.05 10.77
C THR A 96 -11.75 9.48 10.07
N LEU A 97 -12.92 10.09 10.29
CA LEU A 97 -14.16 9.79 9.60
C LEU A 97 -14.59 11.02 8.80
N ILE A 98 -14.77 10.88 7.49
CA ILE A 98 -15.24 11.95 6.61
C ILE A 98 -16.50 11.51 5.87
N VAL A 99 -17.57 12.29 5.96
CA VAL A 99 -18.85 12.03 5.30
C VAL A 99 -19.21 13.22 4.41
N GLY A 100 -19.50 12.97 3.13
CA GLY A 100 -19.89 13.99 2.18
C GLY A 100 -21.35 14.41 2.33
N GLY A 101 -22.24 13.49 2.67
CA GLY A 101 -23.67 13.71 2.90
C GLY A 101 -24.08 13.78 4.38
N ASP A 102 -25.27 13.27 4.67
CA ASP A 102 -25.87 13.19 6.00
C ASP A 102 -25.21 12.06 6.84
N LEU A 103 -25.05 12.32 8.14
CA LEU A 103 -24.46 11.38 9.08
C LEU A 103 -25.47 10.96 10.15
N SER A 104 -25.71 9.66 10.27
CA SER A 104 -26.37 9.05 11.43
C SER A 104 -25.42 8.07 12.09
N PHE A 105 -24.90 8.39 13.28
CA PHE A 105 -23.99 7.52 14.03
C PHE A 105 -24.47 7.30 15.46
N ARG A 106 -24.84 6.05 15.78
CA ARG A 106 -25.38 5.68 17.09
C ARG A 106 -24.56 4.58 17.77
N ASN A 107 -24.37 4.70 19.09
CA ASN A 107 -23.72 3.67 19.91
C ASN A 107 -22.35 3.27 19.37
N GLY A 108 -21.42 4.21 19.22
CA GLY A 108 -20.15 3.95 18.53
C GLY A 108 -18.96 4.62 19.18
N ARG A 109 -17.81 4.51 18.52
CA ARG A 109 -16.60 5.19 18.95
C ARG A 109 -15.73 5.55 17.76
N VAL A 110 -15.21 6.77 17.77
CA VAL A 110 -14.04 7.16 16.99
C VAL A 110 -12.87 7.17 17.97
N TYR A 111 -11.98 6.19 17.81
CA TYR A 111 -10.91 5.95 18.79
C TYR A 111 -9.83 7.02 18.73
N HIS A 112 -9.60 7.63 17.56
CA HIS A 112 -8.65 8.72 17.38
C HIS A 112 -9.17 9.68 16.31
N GLY A 113 -9.19 10.99 16.59
CA GLY A 113 -9.46 12.01 15.58
C GLY A 113 -10.93 12.41 15.40
N ASN A 114 -11.17 13.28 14.42
CA ASN A 114 -12.44 13.95 14.20
C ASN A 114 -13.38 13.16 13.28
N ILE A 115 -14.66 13.49 13.39
CA ILE A 115 -15.67 13.26 12.36
C ILE A 115 -15.89 14.55 11.56
N ARG A 116 -15.95 14.45 10.24
CA ARG A 116 -16.37 15.49 9.30
C ARG A 116 -17.68 15.09 8.64
N HIS A 117 -18.63 16.02 8.51
CA HIS A 117 -19.88 15.78 7.78
C HIS A 117 -20.23 16.97 6.87
N GLY A 118 -20.67 16.68 5.65
CA GLY A 118 -21.10 17.70 4.69
C GLY A 118 -22.58 18.09 4.81
N GLY A 119 -23.44 17.16 5.25
CA GLY A 119 -24.87 17.35 5.47
C GLY A 119 -25.25 17.55 6.94
N SER A 120 -26.46 17.11 7.30
CA SER A 120 -26.94 17.03 8.68
C SER A 120 -26.22 15.92 9.47
N ALA A 121 -26.19 16.05 10.80
CA ALA A 121 -25.56 15.05 11.66
C ALA A 121 -26.44 14.71 12.86
N ASP A 122 -26.82 13.45 12.97
CA ASP A 122 -27.44 12.81 14.13
C ASP A 122 -26.43 11.85 14.78
N VAL A 123 -25.71 12.36 15.77
CA VAL A 123 -24.66 11.63 16.48
C VAL A 123 -25.07 11.46 17.93
N SER A 124 -25.32 10.21 18.34
CA SER A 124 -25.82 9.88 19.68
C SER A 124 -25.04 8.72 20.29
N GLN A 125 -24.61 8.86 21.55
CA GLN A 125 -23.83 7.82 22.23
C GLN A 125 -22.57 7.40 21.45
N VAL A 126 -21.84 8.39 20.92
CA VAL A 126 -20.56 8.18 20.23
C VAL A 126 -19.43 8.79 21.06
N GLY A 127 -18.42 7.98 21.36
CA GLY A 127 -17.21 8.41 22.06
C GLY A 127 -16.12 8.92 21.13
N PHE A 128 -15.35 9.92 21.59
CA PHE A 128 -14.14 10.44 20.95
C PHE A 128 -12.94 10.23 21.87
N TYR A 129 -12.55 8.98 22.08
CA TYR A 129 -11.47 8.60 23.00
C TYR A 129 -10.99 7.19 22.66
N ASP A 130 -9.75 6.85 22.99
CA ASP A 130 -9.23 5.48 22.85
C ASP A 130 -9.57 4.64 24.09
N ALA A 131 -8.84 4.86 25.19
CA ALA A 131 -9.00 4.14 26.46
C ALA A 131 -9.83 4.90 27.51
N GLU A 132 -9.54 6.18 27.74
CA GLU A 132 -10.13 6.98 28.82
C GLU A 132 -11.30 7.86 28.34
N PRO A 133 -12.56 7.59 28.74
CA PRO A 133 -13.73 8.35 28.26
C PRO A 133 -13.77 9.83 28.66
N THR A 134 -12.94 10.24 29.63
CA THR A 134 -12.90 11.62 30.12
C THR A 134 -11.98 12.53 29.29
N GLU A 135 -11.13 11.97 28.43
CA GLU A 135 -10.18 12.72 27.62
C GLU A 135 -10.58 12.64 26.14
N THR A 136 -11.22 13.69 25.65
CA THR A 136 -11.62 13.74 24.24
C THR A 136 -10.41 13.92 23.33
N ASN A 137 -10.28 13.08 22.32
CA ASN A 137 -9.15 13.10 21.36
C ASN A 137 -9.59 13.42 19.92
N GLY A 138 -10.81 13.96 19.79
CA GLY A 138 -11.43 14.35 18.55
C GLY A 138 -12.75 15.06 18.79
N GLU A 139 -13.35 15.53 17.71
CA GLU A 139 -14.59 16.30 17.73
C GLU A 139 -15.44 16.02 16.47
N LEU A 140 -16.73 16.32 16.57
CA LEU A 140 -17.64 16.39 15.42
C LEU A 140 -17.53 17.77 14.77
N LYS A 141 -17.26 17.81 13.46
CA LYS A 141 -17.03 19.05 12.72
C LYS A 141 -17.83 19.06 11.42
N ALA A 142 -18.48 20.19 11.14
CA ALA A 142 -19.08 20.39 9.83
C ALA A 142 -18.02 20.63 8.74
N GLY A 143 -18.42 20.36 7.50
CA GLY A 143 -17.66 20.58 6.27
C GLY A 143 -17.08 19.29 5.69
N ASN A 144 -17.06 19.22 4.36
CA ASN A 144 -16.47 18.12 3.60
C ASN A 144 -15.12 18.57 3.00
N PRO A 145 -13.97 18.02 3.46
CA PRO A 145 -12.65 18.37 2.94
C PRO A 145 -12.23 17.58 1.68
N LEU A 146 -13.06 16.66 1.17
CA LEU A 146 -12.71 15.78 0.05
C LEU A 146 -13.58 16.07 -1.19
N ASP A 147 -12.94 16.04 -2.36
CA ASP A 147 -13.63 15.96 -3.64
C ASP A 147 -13.81 14.49 -4.04
N PHE A 148 -14.90 13.88 -3.55
CA PHE A 148 -15.22 12.48 -3.85
C PHE A 148 -15.43 12.22 -5.34
N THR A 149 -15.91 13.23 -6.09
CA THR A 149 -16.12 13.10 -7.54
C THR A 149 -14.78 12.98 -8.26
N ALA A 150 -13.82 13.85 -7.95
CA ALA A 150 -12.49 13.79 -8.52
C ALA A 150 -11.74 12.51 -8.13
N ILE A 151 -11.84 12.09 -6.86
CA ILE A 151 -11.22 10.84 -6.38
C ILE A 151 -11.82 9.62 -7.10
N ARG A 152 -13.16 9.55 -7.23
CA ARG A 152 -13.85 8.46 -7.95
C ARG A 152 -13.41 8.41 -9.41
N HIS A 153 -13.38 9.56 -10.09
CA HIS A 153 -12.98 9.64 -11.48
C HIS A 153 -11.53 9.18 -11.70
N ASP A 154 -10.57 9.63 -10.88
CA ASP A 154 -9.16 9.20 -10.97
C ASP A 154 -9.02 7.69 -10.72
N LEU A 155 -9.62 7.16 -9.65
CA LEU A 155 -9.53 5.74 -9.32
C LEU A 155 -10.24 4.84 -10.34
N TYR A 156 -11.38 5.28 -10.88
CA TYR A 156 -12.06 4.53 -11.95
C TYR A 156 -11.21 4.49 -13.23
N ALA A 157 -10.64 5.62 -13.64
CA ALA A 157 -9.76 5.68 -14.80
C ALA A 157 -8.51 4.78 -14.61
N ARG A 158 -7.91 4.78 -13.41
CA ARG A 158 -6.80 3.88 -13.05
C ARG A 158 -7.22 2.42 -13.08
N SER A 159 -8.36 2.10 -12.46
CA SER A 159 -8.90 0.74 -12.38
C SER A 159 -9.13 0.15 -13.78
N LEU A 160 -9.76 0.91 -14.69
CA LEU A 160 -9.91 0.52 -16.10
C LEU A 160 -8.56 0.39 -16.82
N HIS A 161 -7.65 1.35 -16.63
CA HIS A 161 -6.33 1.29 -17.25
C HIS A 161 -5.54 0.05 -16.82
N TRP A 162 -5.57 -0.26 -15.52
CA TRP A 162 -4.94 -1.46 -14.95
C TRP A 162 -5.60 -2.74 -15.46
N GLY A 163 -6.93 -2.76 -15.60
CA GLY A 163 -7.68 -3.86 -16.21
C GLY A 163 -7.27 -4.18 -17.65
N GLY A 164 -6.77 -3.18 -18.39
CA GLY A 164 -6.25 -3.35 -19.75
C GLY A 164 -4.76 -3.71 -19.86
N LEU A 165 -4.05 -3.87 -18.73
CA LEU A 165 -2.64 -4.28 -18.75
C LEU A 165 -2.52 -5.76 -19.08
N THR A 166 -1.51 -6.11 -19.88
CA THR A 166 -1.19 -7.51 -20.19
C THR A 166 -0.73 -8.24 -18.92
N ALA A 167 -1.36 -9.36 -18.61
CA ALA A 167 -0.91 -10.26 -17.56
C ALA A 167 0.52 -10.76 -17.85
N ASN A 168 1.37 -10.75 -16.83
CA ASN A 168 2.72 -11.32 -16.87
C ASN A 168 2.91 -12.48 -15.88
N GLY A 169 1.89 -12.77 -15.07
CA GLY A 169 1.77 -14.00 -14.29
C GLY A 169 0.71 -14.93 -14.87
N THR A 170 0.73 -16.17 -14.42
CA THR A 170 -0.24 -17.19 -14.82
C THR A 170 -1.23 -17.45 -13.69
N ALA A 171 -2.52 -17.46 -14.01
CA ALA A 171 -3.57 -17.89 -13.10
C ALA A 171 -4.29 -19.12 -13.66
N TRP A 172 -4.62 -20.07 -12.79
CA TRP A 172 -5.44 -21.23 -13.14
C TRP A 172 -6.23 -21.70 -11.94
N ARG A 173 -7.25 -22.52 -12.19
CA ARG A 173 -8.01 -23.23 -11.15
C ARG A 173 -7.78 -24.73 -11.30
N ASP A 174 -7.68 -25.43 -10.17
CA ASP A 174 -7.60 -26.88 -10.13
C ASP A 174 -8.63 -27.43 -9.15
N GLY A 175 -9.26 -28.55 -9.51
CA GLY A 175 -10.31 -29.16 -8.69
C GLY A 175 -9.74 -29.96 -7.54
N ALA A 176 -10.43 -29.96 -6.39
CA ALA A 176 -10.39 -31.11 -5.52
C ALA A 176 -11.49 -32.06 -6.00
N GLU A 177 -11.11 -33.20 -6.61
CA GLU A 177 -12.02 -34.35 -6.65
C GLU A 177 -12.10 -34.89 -5.22
N ASP A 178 -13.03 -34.36 -4.42
CA ASP A 178 -13.48 -35.05 -3.22
C ASP A 178 -14.95 -35.44 -3.44
N GLU A 179 -15.17 -36.75 -3.57
CA GLU A 179 -16.48 -37.34 -3.90
C GLU A 179 -17.53 -37.17 -2.79
N ASP A 180 -17.17 -36.65 -1.61
CA ASP A 180 -18.06 -36.69 -0.43
C ASP A 180 -18.31 -35.33 0.27
N THR A 181 -17.67 -34.22 -0.11
CA THR A 181 -17.95 -32.90 0.49
C THR A 181 -17.79 -31.75 -0.49
N SER A 182 -18.92 -31.29 -1.04
CA SER A 182 -19.13 -30.05 -1.83
C SER A 182 -18.15 -29.77 -2.98
N PRO A 183 -18.60 -29.70 -4.24
CA PRO A 183 -17.72 -29.37 -5.36
C PRO A 183 -17.11 -27.97 -5.19
N GLY A 184 -15.80 -27.84 -5.41
CA GLY A 184 -15.14 -26.54 -5.54
C GLY A 184 -13.70 -26.67 -6.05
N TRP A 185 -12.97 -25.56 -6.07
CA TRP A 185 -11.63 -25.50 -6.67
C TRP A 185 -10.66 -24.64 -5.87
N ALA A 186 -9.38 -24.89 -6.10
CA ALA A 186 -8.29 -24.03 -5.67
C ALA A 186 -7.89 -23.09 -6.80
N LEU A 187 -7.67 -21.81 -6.48
CA LEU A 187 -7.09 -20.82 -7.38
C LEU A 187 -5.59 -20.75 -7.16
N TYR A 188 -4.82 -20.80 -8.24
CA TYR A 188 -3.38 -20.70 -8.21
C TYR A 188 -2.92 -19.54 -9.08
N LEU A 189 -2.11 -18.65 -8.51
CA LEU A 189 -1.49 -17.53 -9.18
C LEU A 189 0.04 -17.65 -9.02
N GLN A 190 0.74 -17.74 -10.15
CA GLN A 190 2.20 -17.79 -10.19
C GLN A 190 2.80 -16.66 -11.02
N GLY A 191 3.64 -15.85 -10.39
CA GLY A 191 4.40 -14.78 -11.01
C GLY A 191 5.85 -14.80 -10.54
N ASN A 192 6.76 -14.27 -11.36
CA ASN A 192 8.19 -14.24 -11.06
C ASN A 192 8.81 -12.86 -11.27
N ASP A 193 8.02 -11.85 -11.62
CA ASP A 193 8.49 -10.49 -11.80
C ASP A 193 8.86 -9.90 -10.43
N PRO A 194 10.09 -9.38 -10.24
CA PRO A 194 10.54 -8.87 -8.95
C PRO A 194 9.84 -7.55 -8.55
N TRP A 195 9.12 -6.90 -9.46
CA TRP A 195 8.51 -5.59 -9.28
C TRP A 195 6.99 -5.63 -9.30
N LEU A 196 6.39 -6.22 -10.34
CA LEU A 196 4.94 -6.23 -10.53
C LEU A 196 4.49 -7.49 -11.23
N ASN A 197 3.65 -8.27 -10.56
CA ASN A 197 2.97 -9.44 -11.13
C ASN A 197 1.51 -9.09 -11.39
N ILE A 198 1.09 -9.20 -12.64
CA ILE A 198 -0.26 -8.89 -13.13
C ILE A 198 -0.92 -10.21 -13.51
N PHE A 199 -2.08 -10.46 -12.93
CA PHE A 199 -2.91 -11.62 -13.17
C PHE A 199 -4.28 -11.18 -13.69
N GLU A 200 -4.90 -12.04 -14.49
CA GLU A 200 -6.27 -11.88 -14.97
C GLU A 200 -7.09 -13.05 -14.42
N LEU A 201 -8.26 -12.74 -13.86
CA LEU A 201 -9.24 -13.70 -13.36
C LEU A 201 -10.62 -13.36 -13.88
N ASP A 202 -11.38 -14.38 -14.25
CA ASP A 202 -12.84 -14.26 -14.40
C ASP A 202 -13.48 -14.22 -13.01
N ALA A 203 -14.43 -13.31 -12.78
CA ALA A 203 -15.09 -13.15 -11.49
C ALA A 203 -15.79 -14.42 -11.01
N GLY A 204 -16.30 -15.24 -11.94
CA GLY A 204 -16.91 -16.53 -11.65
C GLY A 204 -15.93 -17.59 -11.14
N TRP A 205 -14.63 -17.32 -11.14
CA TRP A 205 -13.63 -18.20 -10.50
C TRP A 205 -13.54 -17.98 -8.99
N LEU A 206 -14.04 -16.85 -8.48
CA LEU A 206 -13.99 -16.54 -7.04
C LEU A 206 -15.11 -17.25 -6.27
N SER A 207 -16.31 -17.33 -6.85
CA SER A 207 -17.45 -18.06 -6.26
C SER A 207 -17.19 -19.57 -6.31
N GLY A 208 -17.30 -20.27 -5.18
CA GLY A 208 -17.03 -21.72 -5.09
C GLY A 208 -15.55 -22.12 -5.04
N ALA A 209 -14.64 -21.15 -4.92
CA ALA A 209 -13.26 -21.42 -4.53
C ALA A 209 -13.19 -21.82 -3.05
N TYR A 210 -12.21 -22.65 -2.67
CA TYR A 210 -11.91 -23.00 -1.27
C TYR A 210 -10.51 -22.57 -0.83
N SER A 211 -9.60 -22.36 -1.78
CA SER A 211 -8.24 -21.92 -1.51
C SER A 211 -7.76 -20.97 -2.59
N PHE A 212 -6.99 -19.96 -2.17
CA PHE A 212 -6.30 -19.01 -3.02
C PHE A 212 -4.79 -19.11 -2.74
N TYR A 213 -4.01 -19.57 -3.71
CA TYR A 213 -2.58 -19.81 -3.61
C TYR A 213 -1.80 -18.79 -4.44
N LEU A 214 -0.96 -17.98 -3.78
CA LEU A 214 -0.13 -16.97 -4.42
C LEU A 214 1.36 -17.28 -4.30
N ASP A 215 2.01 -17.51 -5.44
CA ASP A 215 3.45 -17.65 -5.62
C ASP A 215 3.98 -16.44 -6.41
N ALA A 216 4.47 -15.43 -5.70
CA ALA A 216 5.10 -14.25 -6.29
C ALA A 216 6.23 -13.75 -5.37
N PRO A 217 7.26 -13.05 -5.90
CA PRO A 217 8.31 -12.48 -5.08
C PRO A 217 7.74 -11.57 -3.99
N LEU A 218 8.12 -11.78 -2.72
CA LEU A 218 7.53 -11.11 -1.54
C LEU A 218 7.60 -9.57 -1.58
N GLN A 219 8.55 -9.00 -2.33
CA GLN A 219 8.71 -7.54 -2.46
C GLN A 219 8.04 -6.95 -3.70
N SER A 220 7.50 -7.79 -4.59
CA SER A 220 6.75 -7.34 -5.76
C SER A 220 5.35 -6.87 -5.38
N GLN A 221 4.79 -5.96 -6.18
CA GLN A 221 3.35 -5.70 -6.17
C GLN A 221 2.63 -6.82 -6.95
N VAL A 222 1.41 -7.12 -6.52
CA VAL A 222 0.53 -8.08 -7.18
C VAL A 222 -0.77 -7.37 -7.53
N LEU A 223 -1.05 -7.27 -8.82
CA LEU A 223 -2.30 -6.75 -9.35
C LEU A 223 -3.10 -7.93 -9.90
N ILE A 224 -4.32 -8.12 -9.38
CA ILE A 224 -5.24 -9.14 -9.83
C ILE A 224 -6.42 -8.41 -10.47
N ASN A 225 -6.44 -8.36 -11.79
CA ASN A 225 -7.57 -7.82 -12.54
C ASN A 225 -8.66 -8.87 -12.58
N VAL A 226 -9.84 -8.52 -12.06
CA VAL A 226 -11.01 -9.40 -12.07
C VAL A 226 -12.02 -8.85 -13.04
N ASP A 227 -12.32 -9.62 -14.10
CA ASP A 227 -13.34 -9.27 -15.09
C ASP A 227 -14.67 -9.94 -14.76
N GLY A 228 -15.75 -9.18 -14.85
CA GLY A 228 -17.10 -9.63 -14.54
C GLY A 228 -17.95 -8.51 -13.93
N ILE A 229 -19.24 -8.52 -14.28
CA ILE A 229 -20.23 -7.56 -13.74
C ILE A 229 -20.63 -7.91 -12.31
N LEU A 230 -20.69 -9.21 -12.00
CA LEU A 230 -21.02 -9.77 -10.70
C LEU A 230 -19.80 -10.53 -10.19
N ALA A 231 -19.42 -10.29 -8.94
CA ALA A 231 -18.35 -11.03 -8.28
C ALA A 231 -18.75 -11.39 -6.85
N GLU A 232 -18.30 -12.54 -6.39
CA GLU A 232 -18.52 -13.04 -5.04
C GLU A 232 -17.22 -13.63 -4.52
N MET A 233 -16.85 -13.26 -3.30
CA MET A 233 -15.72 -13.83 -2.58
C MET A 233 -16.23 -14.39 -1.26
N ASP A 234 -16.25 -15.72 -1.16
CA ASP A 234 -16.70 -16.40 0.04
C ASP A 234 -15.91 -17.68 0.34
N ASN A 235 -15.81 -18.02 1.62
CA ASN A 235 -15.44 -19.35 2.10
C ASN A 235 -14.10 -19.95 1.60
N PHE A 236 -13.14 -19.12 1.17
CA PHE A 236 -11.79 -19.58 0.83
C PHE A 236 -10.66 -19.01 1.66
N GLY A 237 -9.65 -19.84 1.90
CA GLY A 237 -8.42 -19.47 2.61
C GLY A 237 -7.35 -18.91 1.68
N PHE A 238 -6.59 -17.91 2.14
CA PHE A 238 -5.44 -17.38 1.41
C PHE A 238 -4.13 -18.05 1.84
N PHE A 239 -3.30 -18.40 0.88
CA PHE A 239 -2.02 -19.08 1.07
C PHE A 239 -0.92 -18.39 0.28
N ARG A 240 0.27 -18.30 0.89
CA ARG A 240 1.48 -17.81 0.23
C ARG A 240 2.55 -18.90 0.16
N LYS A 241 3.42 -18.83 -0.84
CA LYS A 241 4.57 -19.73 -0.92
C LYS A 241 5.70 -19.29 0.03
N VAL A 242 6.18 -20.20 0.87
CA VAL A 242 7.33 -20.01 1.79
C VAL A 242 8.17 -21.28 1.77
N ASP A 243 9.47 -21.17 1.50
CA ASP A 243 10.43 -22.28 1.54
C ASP A 243 9.99 -23.56 0.79
N GLY A 244 9.28 -23.38 -0.34
CA GLY A 244 8.77 -24.48 -1.17
C GLY A 244 7.42 -25.07 -0.73
N GLY A 245 6.86 -24.63 0.40
CA GLY A 245 5.53 -25.01 0.88
C GLY A 245 4.50 -23.87 0.83
N TRP A 246 3.25 -24.19 1.16
CA TRP A 246 2.15 -23.24 1.26
C TRP A 246 1.84 -22.91 2.71
N LEU A 247 1.94 -21.62 3.06
CA LEU A 247 1.57 -21.11 4.38
C LEU A 247 0.21 -20.41 4.30
N ARG A 248 -0.76 -20.88 5.08
CA ARG A 248 -2.06 -20.20 5.24
C ARG A 248 -1.87 -18.89 6.00
N LEU A 249 -2.45 -17.82 5.49
CA LEU A 249 -2.55 -16.56 6.22
C LEU A 249 -3.67 -16.68 7.27
N PRO A 250 -3.43 -16.32 8.55
CA PRO A 250 -4.44 -16.40 9.60
C PRO A 250 -5.72 -15.62 9.26
N ASP A 251 -6.87 -16.24 9.50
CA ASP A 251 -8.19 -15.61 9.39
C ASP A 251 -8.75 -15.20 10.77
N ASP A 252 -8.03 -15.47 11.85
CA ASP A 252 -8.42 -15.08 13.19
C ASP A 252 -8.11 -13.57 13.38
N PRO A 253 -9.11 -12.71 13.62
CA PRO A 253 -8.90 -11.29 13.84
C PRO A 253 -8.06 -11.00 15.11
N SER A 254 -7.98 -11.94 16.05
CA SER A 254 -7.12 -11.84 17.25
C SER A 254 -5.65 -12.12 16.97
N VAL A 255 -5.33 -12.78 15.85
CA VAL A 255 -3.97 -13.13 15.44
C VAL A 255 -3.59 -12.36 14.19
N ARG A 256 -3.05 -11.15 14.38
CA ARG A 256 -2.59 -10.31 13.29
C ARG A 256 -1.42 -10.94 12.55
N HIS A 257 -1.53 -11.05 11.22
CA HIS A 257 -0.38 -11.38 10.38
C HIS A 257 0.49 -10.14 10.13
N GLU A 258 1.76 -10.36 9.80
CA GLU A 258 2.75 -9.28 9.56
C GLU A 258 2.45 -8.38 8.34
N GLY A 259 1.59 -8.82 7.42
CA GLY A 259 1.14 -8.03 6.26
C GLY A 259 2.17 -7.90 5.13
N SER A 260 3.27 -8.64 5.18
CA SER A 260 4.36 -8.59 4.19
C SER A 260 3.91 -8.88 2.76
N LEU A 261 2.92 -9.78 2.59
CA LEU A 261 2.26 -10.06 1.32
C LEU A 261 0.98 -9.21 1.14
N THR A 262 0.10 -9.24 2.13
CA THR A 262 -1.26 -8.66 2.10
C THR A 262 -1.29 -7.20 1.67
N ARG A 263 -0.29 -6.42 2.12
CA ARG A 263 -0.17 -4.98 1.82
C ARG A 263 0.35 -4.68 0.41
N ARG A 264 0.56 -5.71 -0.43
CA ARG A 264 1.08 -5.60 -1.79
C ARG A 264 0.18 -6.25 -2.83
N VAL A 265 -0.93 -6.86 -2.41
CA VAL A 265 -1.93 -7.46 -3.30
C VAL A 265 -3.11 -6.51 -3.45
N LEU A 266 -3.48 -6.22 -4.69
CA LEU A 266 -4.69 -5.47 -5.05
C LEU A 266 -5.56 -6.29 -5.98
N PHE A 267 -6.78 -6.60 -5.54
CA PHE A 267 -7.86 -7.01 -6.44
C PHE A 267 -8.48 -5.77 -7.06
N ASN A 268 -8.44 -5.70 -8.39
CA ASN A 268 -8.99 -4.63 -9.20
C ASN A 268 -10.21 -5.17 -9.96
N PHE A 269 -11.39 -4.95 -9.40
CA PHE A 269 -12.68 -5.27 -10.02
C PHE A 269 -13.11 -4.11 -10.92
N PHE A 270 -12.52 -4.05 -12.11
CA PHE A 270 -12.61 -2.87 -12.97
C PHE A 270 -13.96 -2.72 -13.69
N ASN A 271 -14.70 -3.82 -13.83
CA ASN A 271 -16.01 -3.86 -14.48
C ASN A 271 -17.17 -4.21 -13.54
N ALA A 272 -16.90 -4.53 -12.26
CA ALA A 272 -17.94 -4.99 -11.35
C ALA A 272 -18.95 -3.90 -11.02
N GLU A 273 -20.23 -4.25 -11.08
CA GLU A 273 -21.36 -3.43 -10.63
C GLU A 273 -21.93 -3.97 -9.31
N GLN A 274 -21.73 -5.25 -9.02
CA GLN A 274 -22.08 -5.85 -7.72
C GLN A 274 -20.92 -6.72 -7.23
N LEU A 275 -20.61 -6.58 -5.95
CA LEU A 275 -19.61 -7.40 -5.27
C LEU A 275 -20.20 -7.91 -3.96
N SER A 276 -20.05 -9.20 -3.70
CA SER A 276 -20.38 -9.81 -2.40
C SER A 276 -19.10 -10.31 -1.76
N ILE A 277 -18.88 -9.97 -0.49
CA ILE A 277 -17.79 -10.51 0.33
C ILE A 277 -18.39 -11.01 1.62
N HIS A 278 -18.30 -12.31 1.89
CA HIS A 278 -18.78 -12.86 3.16
C HIS A 278 -18.16 -14.20 3.50
N ASP A 279 -18.24 -14.57 4.78
CA ASP A 279 -17.68 -15.83 5.28
C ASP A 279 -16.19 -16.00 4.92
N ILE A 280 -15.45 -14.89 4.84
CA ILE A 280 -14.08 -14.84 4.34
C ILE A 280 -13.25 -13.74 5.01
N GLY A 281 -11.95 -14.03 5.21
CA GLY A 281 -10.94 -13.03 5.53
C GLY A 281 -10.10 -12.69 4.29
N VAL A 282 -10.45 -11.63 3.55
CA VAL A 282 -9.74 -11.21 2.34
C VAL A 282 -8.34 -10.69 2.69
N LYS A 283 -7.31 -11.31 2.11
CA LYS A 283 -5.89 -10.98 2.36
C LYS A 283 -5.30 -10.10 1.27
N ALA A 284 -5.98 -9.00 0.96
CA ALA A 284 -5.58 -8.04 -0.06
C ALA A 284 -6.36 -6.73 0.09
N SER A 285 -5.90 -5.70 -0.60
CA SER A 285 -6.73 -4.53 -0.89
C SER A 285 -7.69 -4.83 -2.03
N VAL A 286 -8.85 -4.17 -2.02
CA VAL A 286 -9.95 -4.34 -2.98
C VAL A 286 -10.32 -2.98 -3.55
N LEU A 287 -10.32 -2.86 -4.87
CA LEU A 287 -10.77 -1.69 -5.62
C LEU A 287 -11.90 -2.09 -6.57
N ALA A 288 -13.11 -1.62 -6.29
CA ALA A 288 -14.32 -1.84 -7.08
C ALA A 288 -15.16 -0.54 -7.14
N PRO A 289 -14.65 0.54 -7.79
CA PRO A 289 -15.16 1.91 -7.64
C PRO A 289 -16.59 2.15 -8.17
N ARG A 290 -17.18 1.15 -8.84
CA ARG A 290 -18.54 1.16 -9.36
C ARG A 290 -19.47 0.15 -8.69
N ALA A 291 -18.93 -0.74 -7.86
CA ALA A 291 -19.71 -1.84 -7.33
C ALA A 291 -20.51 -1.42 -6.09
N ASP A 292 -21.76 -1.87 -6.06
CA ASP A 292 -22.52 -1.97 -4.82
C ASP A 292 -22.03 -3.20 -4.05
N LEU A 293 -21.50 -2.98 -2.86
CA LEU A 293 -20.91 -4.03 -2.03
C LEU A 293 -21.89 -4.53 -0.96
N LEU A 294 -22.11 -5.84 -0.93
CA LEU A 294 -22.66 -6.55 0.23
C LEU A 294 -21.49 -7.18 1.01
N PHE A 295 -21.24 -6.72 2.24
CA PHE A 295 -20.10 -7.18 3.04
C PHE A 295 -20.51 -7.57 4.46
N TYR A 296 -20.44 -8.87 4.77
CA TYR A 296 -20.84 -9.39 6.09
C TYR A 296 -20.07 -10.62 6.53
N ASN A 297 -20.07 -10.93 7.82
CA ASN A 297 -19.42 -12.12 8.38
C ASN A 297 -18.00 -12.39 7.85
N GLY A 298 -17.12 -11.40 7.90
CA GLY A 298 -15.77 -11.51 7.35
C GLY A 298 -14.97 -10.25 7.58
N HIS A 299 -13.74 -10.24 7.06
CA HIS A 299 -12.86 -9.08 7.17
C HIS A 299 -12.02 -8.86 5.92
N VAL A 300 -11.59 -7.62 5.69
CA VAL A 300 -10.63 -7.25 4.65
C VAL A 300 -9.36 -6.74 5.31
N ASP A 301 -8.25 -7.44 5.10
CA ASP A 301 -6.91 -7.02 5.50
C ASP A 301 -6.30 -6.14 4.39
N GLY A 302 -6.82 -4.92 4.23
CA GLY A 302 -6.40 -4.03 3.13
C GLY A 302 -7.02 -2.64 3.14
N ASN A 303 -6.91 -1.94 2.01
CA ASN A 303 -7.85 -0.89 1.64
C ASN A 303 -9.07 -1.54 0.97
N LEU A 304 -10.27 -1.09 1.30
CA LEU A 304 -11.52 -1.43 0.64
C LEU A 304 -12.10 -0.16 0.01
N ILE A 305 -12.20 -0.13 -1.32
CA ILE A 305 -12.66 1.04 -2.05
C ILE A 305 -13.78 0.63 -3.00
N VAL A 306 -15.01 1.10 -2.75
CA VAL A 306 -16.22 0.64 -3.45
C VAL A 306 -17.17 1.78 -3.83
N GLY A 307 -18.15 1.49 -4.68
CA GLY A 307 -19.24 2.41 -5.03
C GLY A 307 -20.11 2.70 -3.82
N ALA A 308 -20.92 1.73 -3.40
CA ALA A 308 -21.74 1.79 -2.20
C ALA A 308 -21.43 0.61 -1.26
N LEU A 309 -21.76 0.74 0.03
CA LEU A 309 -21.79 -0.38 0.97
C LEU A 309 -23.20 -0.56 1.51
N LEU A 310 -23.86 -1.60 1.03
CA LEU A 310 -25.25 -1.91 1.32
C LEU A 310 -25.39 -2.43 2.77
N PRO A 311 -26.56 -2.24 3.41
CA PRO A 311 -26.83 -2.87 4.68
C PRO A 311 -26.74 -4.40 4.54
N PRO A 312 -26.28 -5.12 5.59
CA PRO A 312 -26.28 -6.57 5.58
C PRO A 312 -27.70 -7.14 5.36
N PRO A 313 -27.82 -8.40 4.92
CA PRO A 313 -29.11 -9.04 4.68
C PRO A 313 -30.06 -8.92 5.88
N LEU A 314 -31.34 -8.71 5.59
CA LEU A 314 -32.37 -8.55 6.63
C LEU A 314 -32.38 -9.73 7.60
N GLY A 315 -32.46 -9.44 8.89
CA GLY A 315 -32.47 -10.45 9.95
C GLY A 315 -31.10 -11.02 10.33
N LEU A 316 -30.04 -10.76 9.55
CA LEU A 316 -28.69 -11.23 9.89
C LEU A 316 -28.22 -10.62 11.22
N CYS A 317 -28.50 -9.34 11.42
CA CYS A 317 -28.09 -8.60 12.61
C CYS A 317 -29.02 -8.71 13.82
N ASP A 318 -30.17 -9.38 13.68
CA ASP A 318 -31.15 -9.43 14.76
C ASP A 318 -30.86 -10.57 15.75
N ASN A 319 -30.20 -11.65 15.30
CA ASN A 319 -30.02 -12.89 16.09
C ASN A 319 -28.62 -13.52 15.98
N ALA A 320 -27.73 -13.02 15.14
CA ALA A 320 -26.35 -13.51 15.06
C ALA A 320 -25.49 -12.90 16.19
N PRO A 321 -24.40 -13.57 16.63
CA PRO A 321 -23.38 -12.87 17.41
C PRO A 321 -22.95 -11.64 16.60
N PHE A 322 -22.89 -10.48 17.26
CA PHE A 322 -22.71 -9.16 16.65
C PHE A 322 -21.58 -9.11 15.60
N GLU A 323 -20.56 -9.93 15.79
CA GLU A 323 -19.39 -10.14 14.92
C GLU A 323 -19.71 -10.62 13.49
N ARG A 324 -20.95 -11.01 13.18
CA ARG A 324 -21.36 -11.51 11.85
C ARG A 324 -22.14 -10.52 10.99
N CYS A 325 -22.34 -9.29 11.48
CA CYS A 325 -23.05 -8.23 10.76
C CYS A 325 -22.19 -7.67 9.62
N THR A 326 -21.94 -6.37 9.57
CA THR A 326 -21.07 -5.78 8.54
C THR A 326 -19.66 -6.33 8.68
N GLY A 327 -19.00 -6.64 7.57
CA GLY A 327 -17.62 -7.09 7.62
C GLY A 327 -16.66 -6.01 8.14
N GLN A 328 -15.57 -6.45 8.77
CA GLN A 328 -14.55 -5.59 9.37
C GLN A 328 -13.50 -5.16 8.32
N VAL A 329 -12.96 -3.94 8.43
CA VAL A 329 -11.83 -3.52 7.59
C VAL A 329 -10.59 -3.22 8.43
N ASN A 330 -9.60 -4.09 8.30
CA ASN A 330 -8.39 -4.09 9.13
C ASN A 330 -7.30 -3.16 8.59
N ARG A 331 -6.41 -2.70 9.48
CA ARG A 331 -5.36 -1.73 9.16
C ARG A 331 -4.17 -2.34 8.39
N TYR A 332 -4.36 -2.68 7.12
CA TYR A 332 -3.32 -3.20 6.20
C TYR A 332 -3.20 -2.40 4.90
N SER A 333 -3.01 -1.08 5.00
CA SER A 333 -2.95 -0.20 3.82
C SER A 333 -1.92 -0.66 2.77
N PHE A 334 -2.38 -0.68 1.51
CA PHE A 334 -1.64 -0.98 0.31
C PHE A 334 -0.40 -0.09 0.17
N ILE A 335 0.73 -0.72 -0.13
CA ILE A 335 2.00 -0.03 -0.34
C ILE A 335 2.14 0.27 -1.84
N THR A 336 2.19 1.56 -2.15
CA THR A 336 2.25 2.07 -3.53
C THR A 336 3.67 2.11 -4.10
N GLU A 337 4.70 1.85 -3.29
CA GLU A 337 6.10 1.84 -3.72
C GLU A 337 6.64 0.41 -3.85
N PRO A 338 7.28 0.04 -4.99
CA PRO A 338 8.11 -1.16 -5.04
C PRO A 338 9.22 -1.02 -4.00
N GLY A 339 9.50 -2.09 -3.23
CA GLY A 339 10.26 -2.05 -1.97
C GLY A 339 11.77 -1.68 -2.03
N ILE A 340 12.21 -0.78 -2.93
CA ILE A 340 13.64 -0.49 -3.19
C ILE A 340 14.23 0.64 -2.35
N PHE A 341 13.45 1.38 -1.54
CA PHE A 341 14.00 2.56 -0.84
C PHE A 341 15.11 2.28 0.20
N ALA A 342 15.52 1.03 0.41
CA ALA A 342 16.68 0.70 1.24
C ALA A 342 18.07 1.02 0.61
N LEU A 343 18.18 1.39 -0.68
CA LEU A 343 19.51 1.55 -1.34
C LEU A 343 19.85 2.95 -1.90
N LEU A 344 19.02 3.98 -1.68
CA LEU A 344 19.31 5.34 -2.14
C LEU A 344 19.85 6.27 -1.03
N LEU A 345 20.90 5.82 -0.32
CA LEU A 345 21.84 6.73 0.34
C LEU A 345 23.29 6.34 0.03
N PRO A 346 23.85 6.85 -1.09
CA PRO A 346 25.26 7.20 -1.10
C PRO A 346 25.42 8.59 -1.71
N GLY A 347 25.49 9.64 -0.89
CA GLY A 347 25.75 10.95 -1.48
C GLY A 347 25.62 12.18 -0.59
N LEU A 348 25.89 12.13 0.71
CA LEU A 348 26.09 13.35 1.50
C LEU A 348 26.86 13.00 2.78
N GLY A 349 28.18 12.94 2.68
CA GLY A 349 29.04 12.85 3.87
C GLY A 349 30.37 12.15 3.64
N MET A 350 31.35 12.86 3.08
CA MET A 350 32.76 12.87 3.51
C MET A 350 33.62 13.64 2.49
N LEU A 351 33.47 14.96 2.48
CA LEU A 351 34.50 15.87 1.98
C LEU A 351 35.25 16.43 3.20
N ILE A 352 36.07 15.60 3.84
CA ILE A 352 37.04 16.08 4.83
C ILE A 352 38.25 16.59 4.04
N ILE A 353 38.26 17.89 3.80
CA ILE A 353 39.43 18.62 3.32
C ILE A 353 40.50 18.55 4.41
N ARG A 354 41.50 17.68 4.23
CA ARG A 354 42.67 17.61 5.11
C ARG A 354 43.67 18.70 4.69
N TRP A 355 43.51 19.91 5.24
CA TRP A 355 44.57 20.93 5.18
C TRP A 355 45.80 20.43 5.95
N ARG A 356 46.86 20.05 5.21
CA ARG A 356 48.20 19.89 5.79
C ARG A 356 48.73 21.30 6.13
N ARG A 357 48.80 21.63 7.41
CA ARG A 357 49.64 22.72 7.92
C ARG A 357 51.09 22.42 7.57
N THR A 358 51.70 23.28 6.76
CA THR A 358 53.16 23.36 6.60
C THR A 358 53.69 24.26 7.70
N ASP A 359 54.21 23.68 8.78
CA ASP A 359 55.02 24.42 9.74
C ASP A 359 56.42 24.60 9.16
N ARG A 360 56.74 25.82 8.75
CA ARG A 360 58.11 26.31 8.61
C ARG A 360 58.20 27.67 9.28
N TRP A 361 58.59 27.64 10.56
CA TRP A 361 59.06 28.82 11.27
C TRP A 361 60.46 29.19 10.78
N ALA A 362 60.61 30.47 10.44
CA ALA A 362 61.88 31.14 10.18
C ALA A 362 62.61 31.43 11.50
N GLY A 363 63.94 31.41 11.44
CA GLY A 363 64.82 31.70 12.57
C GLY A 363 64.87 33.18 12.98
N ARG A 364 65.24 33.37 14.25
CA ARG A 364 65.87 34.49 14.98
C ARG A 364 65.85 34.02 16.45
N CYS A 365 66.93 33.84 17.20
CA CYS A 365 68.28 34.43 17.20
C CYS A 365 69.39 33.42 16.89
#